data_AF-A0A9Q9W429-F1
#
_entry.id   AF-A0A9Q9W429-F1
#
_cell.length_a   1.000
_cell.length_b   1.000
_cell.length_c   1.000
_cell.angle_alpha   90.00
_cell.angle_beta   90.00
_cell.angle_gamma   90.00
#
_symmetry.space_group_name_H-M   'P 1'
#
loop_
_entity.id
_entity.type
_entity.pdbx_description
1 polymer ?
#
loop_
_entity_poly.entity_id
_entity_poly.type
_entity_poly.pdbx_seq_one_letter_code
_entity_poly.pdbx_strand_id
1 'polypeptide(L)'
;MDILETSAYDRRQHRNTNCVLFLYLLPFFASCTIYFYLWIPDSAPSLLAAGIKAAPILCLVLLVLSYNGRRSLVGVAGGLLLSAGGDCCLIWPELFIHGMGCFALAHLLYSISFLSSRYSATSSSVSFFILYLILWLFGIGMYAYLVPFLQLDAEADLLVPAIGGYMLLIVIMATLAARTRRPLILLGSLVFMASDLTIALTKFNVFDVEYKKHIIMTTYYLAQLMIALGDVKAALEEDADDIHKWKRS
;
A
#
# COMPACT_ATOMS: atom_id res chain seq x y z
N MET A 1 -12.92 -25.04 -32.36
CA MET A 1 -13.57 -23.86 -31.75
C MET A 1 -13.22 -22.67 -32.61
N ASP A 2 -14.22 -21.98 -33.13
CA ASP A 2 -14.02 -20.93 -34.14
C ASP A 2 -13.33 -19.70 -33.52
N ILE A 3 -12.43 -19.02 -34.24
CA ILE A 3 -11.64 -17.89 -33.70
C ILE A 3 -12.56 -16.76 -33.21
N LEU A 4 -13.75 -16.65 -33.81
CA LEU A 4 -14.77 -15.69 -33.42
C LEU A 4 -15.45 -16.07 -32.09
N GLU A 5 -15.67 -17.36 -31.82
CA GLU A 5 -16.25 -17.85 -30.57
C GLU A 5 -15.29 -17.67 -29.38
N THR A 6 -14.00 -17.94 -29.57
CA THR A 6 -12.97 -17.67 -28.55
C THR A 6 -12.87 -16.19 -28.24
N SER A 7 -12.89 -15.31 -29.26
CA SER A 7 -12.84 -13.86 -29.05
C SER A 7 -14.09 -13.30 -28.33
N ALA A 8 -15.25 -13.91 -28.53
CA ALA A 8 -16.50 -13.51 -27.88
C ALA A 8 -16.56 -14.01 -26.43
N TYR A 9 -16.04 -15.21 -26.17
CA TYR A 9 -15.90 -15.79 -24.84
C TYR A 9 -14.94 -14.97 -23.97
N ASP A 10 -13.74 -14.66 -24.47
CA ASP A 10 -12.73 -13.88 -23.73
C ASP A 10 -13.24 -12.48 -23.37
N ARG A 11 -13.97 -11.81 -24.28
CA ARG A 11 -14.61 -10.51 -24.00
C ARG A 11 -15.69 -10.61 -22.92
N ARG A 12 -16.50 -11.68 -22.92
CA ARG A 12 -17.52 -11.88 -21.87
C ARG A 12 -16.87 -12.16 -20.52
N GLN A 13 -15.83 -12.99 -20.49
CA GLN A 13 -15.09 -13.28 -19.26
C GLN A 13 -14.43 -12.02 -18.69
N HIS A 14 -13.72 -11.24 -19.51
CA HIS A 14 -13.10 -9.99 -19.09
C HIS A 14 -14.13 -8.97 -18.55
N ARG A 15 -15.29 -8.84 -19.20
CA ARG A 15 -16.38 -7.96 -18.74
C ARG A 15 -16.95 -8.42 -17.39
N ASN A 16 -17.12 -9.73 -17.19
CA ASN A 16 -17.61 -10.26 -15.94
C ASN A 16 -16.61 -10.03 -14.80
N THR A 17 -15.31 -10.24 -15.04
CA THR A 17 -14.25 -9.96 -14.05
C THR A 17 -14.23 -8.50 -13.64
N ASN A 18 -14.35 -7.57 -14.60
CA ASN A 18 -14.39 -6.14 -14.31
C ASN A 18 -15.66 -5.74 -13.54
N CYS A 19 -16.80 -6.34 -13.85
CA CYS A 19 -18.05 -6.10 -13.14
C CYS A 19 -17.96 -6.59 -11.68
N VAL A 20 -17.41 -7.78 -11.46
CA VAL A 20 -17.19 -8.35 -10.13
C VAL A 20 -16.20 -7.47 -9.34
N LEU A 21 -15.08 -7.08 -9.96
CA LEU A 21 -14.10 -6.19 -9.34
C LEU A 21 -14.72 -4.86 -8.92
N PHE A 22 -15.56 -4.27 -9.79
CA PHE A 22 -16.29 -3.04 -9.48
C PHE A 22 -17.21 -3.22 -8.26
N LEU A 23 -17.96 -4.33 -8.19
CA LEU A 23 -18.82 -4.63 -7.04
C LEU A 23 -18.03 -4.76 -5.72
N TYR A 24 -16.83 -5.38 -5.77
CA TYR A 24 -15.95 -5.47 -4.60
C TYR A 24 -15.34 -4.13 -4.19
N LEU A 25 -15.23 -3.16 -5.10
CA LEU A 25 -14.72 -1.82 -4.81
C LEU A 25 -15.80 -0.86 -4.28
N LEU A 26 -17.08 -1.11 -4.54
CA LEU A 26 -18.18 -0.30 -3.98
C LEU A 26 -18.08 -0.11 -2.44
N PRO A 27 -17.86 -1.16 -1.61
CA PRO A 27 -17.72 -0.97 -0.17
C PRO A 27 -16.46 -0.17 0.21
N PHE A 28 -15.36 -0.29 -0.55
CA PHE A 28 -14.17 0.55 -0.36
C PHE A 28 -14.49 2.04 -0.58
N PHE A 29 -15.11 2.39 -1.71
CA PHE A 29 -15.46 3.79 -1.97
C PHE A 29 -16.51 4.32 -0.99
N ALA A 30 -17.51 3.52 -0.64
CA ALA A 30 -18.53 3.89 0.34
C ALA A 30 -17.91 4.15 1.73
N SER A 31 -16.99 3.29 2.18
CA SER A 31 -16.30 3.49 3.46
C SER A 31 -15.35 4.70 3.44
N CYS A 32 -14.65 4.97 2.33
CA CYS A 32 -13.90 6.21 2.14
C CYS A 32 -14.81 7.45 2.26
N THR A 33 -15.96 7.43 1.59
CA THR A 33 -16.95 8.51 1.69
C THR A 33 -17.43 8.69 3.13
N ILE A 34 -17.74 7.60 3.84
CA ILE A 34 -18.16 7.65 5.25
C ILE A 34 -17.05 8.24 6.13
N TYR A 35 -15.78 7.85 5.93
CA TYR A 35 -14.64 8.39 6.67
C TYR A 35 -14.53 9.91 6.49
N PHE A 36 -14.52 10.39 5.23
CA PHE A 36 -14.41 11.81 4.93
C PHE A 36 -15.65 12.62 5.30
N TYR A 37 -16.85 12.01 5.25
CA TYR A 37 -18.10 12.65 5.63
C TYR A 37 -18.23 12.83 7.15
N LEU A 38 -17.94 11.79 7.93
CA LEU A 38 -18.04 11.85 9.39
C LEU A 38 -16.92 12.70 10.01
N TRP A 39 -15.75 12.72 9.38
CA TRP A 39 -14.61 13.58 9.72
C TRP A 39 -14.35 13.72 11.23
N ILE A 40 -14.26 12.57 11.92
CA ILE A 40 -14.13 12.55 13.39
C ILE A 40 -12.83 13.26 13.79
N PRO A 41 -12.89 14.26 14.70
CA PRO A 41 -11.71 15.00 15.15
C PRO A 41 -10.69 14.11 15.85
N ASP A 42 -9.40 14.39 15.65
CA ASP A 42 -8.31 13.62 16.27
C ASP A 42 -8.24 13.82 17.80
N SER A 43 -8.92 14.85 18.31
CA SER A 43 -9.04 15.13 19.75
C SER A 43 -10.02 14.21 20.50
N ALA A 44 -10.75 13.34 19.79
CA ALA A 44 -11.75 12.45 20.38
C ALA A 44 -11.47 10.98 20.01
N PRO A 45 -10.40 10.38 20.53
CA PRO A 45 -10.04 9.00 20.22
C PRO A 45 -11.15 8.05 20.68
N SER A 46 -11.60 7.18 19.77
CA SER A 46 -12.66 6.21 20.04
C SER A 46 -12.53 4.97 19.18
N LEU A 47 -13.05 3.84 19.66
CA LEU A 47 -13.11 2.59 18.89
C LEU A 47 -13.88 2.76 17.58
N LEU A 48 -14.91 3.62 17.58
CA LEU A 48 -15.67 3.96 16.38
C LEU A 48 -14.80 4.68 15.34
N ALA A 49 -14.01 5.68 15.77
CA ALA A 49 -13.09 6.39 14.88
C ALA A 49 -12.04 5.44 14.28
N ALA A 50 -11.49 4.53 15.10
CA ALA A 50 -10.57 3.48 14.65
C ALA A 50 -11.22 2.58 13.59
N GLY A 51 -12.43 2.08 13.87
CA GLY A 51 -13.17 1.23 12.95
C GLY A 51 -13.48 1.92 11.62
N ILE A 52 -13.93 3.19 11.65
CA ILE A 52 -14.23 3.96 10.43
C ILE A 52 -12.96 4.24 9.63
N LYS A 53 -11.84 4.56 10.30
CA LYS A 53 -10.55 4.80 9.64
C LYS A 53 -9.98 3.54 8.98
N ALA A 54 -10.12 2.39 9.62
CA ALA A 54 -9.63 1.10 9.12
C ALA A 54 -10.56 0.47 8.06
N ALA A 55 -11.85 0.83 8.04
CA ALA A 55 -12.86 0.20 7.18
C ALA A 55 -12.50 0.15 5.68
N PRO A 56 -11.99 1.23 5.04
CA PRO A 56 -11.58 1.16 3.64
C PRO A 56 -10.53 0.09 3.40
N ILE A 57 -9.52 0.01 4.26
CA ILE A 57 -8.44 -0.97 4.12
C ILE A 57 -8.96 -2.40 4.33
N LEU A 58 -9.87 -2.61 5.28
CA LEU A 58 -10.52 -3.91 5.48
C LEU A 58 -11.33 -4.34 4.25
N CYS A 59 -11.99 -3.42 3.54
CA CYS A 59 -12.63 -3.72 2.26
C CYS A 59 -11.61 -4.21 1.21
N LEU A 60 -10.43 -3.59 1.15
CA LEU A 60 -9.35 -4.04 0.24
C LEU A 60 -8.78 -5.40 0.65
N VAL A 61 -8.68 -5.70 1.95
CA VAL A 61 -8.30 -7.04 2.42
C VAL A 61 -9.25 -8.09 1.86
N LEU A 62 -10.56 -7.87 1.99
CA LEU A 62 -11.58 -8.80 1.49
C LEU A 62 -11.48 -8.99 -0.03
N LEU A 63 -11.27 -7.90 -0.77
CA LEU A 63 -11.05 -7.95 -2.21
C LEU A 63 -9.82 -8.78 -2.56
N VAL A 64 -8.68 -8.54 -1.93
CA VAL A 64 -7.46 -9.30 -2.24
C VAL A 64 -7.62 -10.77 -1.88
N LEU A 65 -8.26 -11.09 -0.75
CA LEU A 65 -8.52 -12.47 -0.35
C LEU A 65 -9.51 -13.19 -1.28
N SER A 66 -10.49 -12.48 -1.84
CA SER A 66 -11.47 -13.11 -2.74
C SER A 66 -10.85 -13.53 -4.08
N TYR A 67 -9.83 -12.81 -4.55
CA TYR A 67 -9.12 -13.13 -5.80
C TYR A 67 -7.90 -14.02 -5.57
N ASN A 68 -7.09 -13.74 -4.55
CA ASN A 68 -5.76 -14.35 -4.39
C ASN A 68 -5.75 -15.45 -3.32
N GLY A 69 -6.89 -15.65 -2.64
CA GLY A 69 -7.06 -16.65 -1.60
C GLY A 69 -6.23 -16.40 -0.33
N ARG A 70 -6.28 -17.37 0.58
CA ARG A 70 -5.63 -17.28 1.91
C ARG A 70 -4.11 -17.17 1.86
N ARG A 71 -3.47 -17.57 0.77
CA ARG A 71 -2.00 -17.44 0.61
C ARG A 71 -1.57 -15.96 0.61
N SER A 72 -2.44 -15.03 0.21
CA SER A 72 -2.15 -13.59 0.26
C SER A 72 -2.04 -13.03 1.68
N LEU A 73 -2.45 -13.77 2.72
CA LEU A 73 -2.25 -13.37 4.12
C LEU A 73 -0.77 -13.26 4.51
N VAL A 74 0.13 -13.96 3.82
CA VAL A 74 1.59 -13.85 3.99
C VAL A 74 2.19 -12.83 3.01
N GLY A 75 1.36 -12.06 2.31
CA GLY A 75 1.73 -11.04 1.34
C GLY A 75 0.83 -9.81 1.45
N VAL A 76 0.23 -9.39 0.33
CA VAL A 76 -0.51 -8.12 0.24
C VAL A 76 -1.73 -8.06 1.18
N ALA A 77 -2.53 -9.12 1.28
CA ALA A 77 -3.66 -9.10 2.23
C ALA A 77 -3.20 -8.97 3.69
N GLY A 78 -2.08 -9.62 4.04
CA GLY A 78 -1.46 -9.46 5.36
C GLY A 78 -0.96 -8.04 5.60
N GLY A 79 -0.31 -7.44 4.60
CA GLY A 79 0.15 -6.05 4.69
C GLY A 79 -1.00 -5.06 4.84
N LEU A 80 -2.11 -5.28 4.14
CA LEU A 80 -3.33 -4.48 4.31
C LEU A 80 -3.94 -4.65 5.71
N LEU A 81 -3.99 -5.87 6.26
CA LEU A 81 -4.45 -6.12 7.63
C LEU A 81 -3.59 -5.40 8.67
N LEU A 82 -2.26 -5.45 8.51
CA LEU A 82 -1.34 -4.72 9.37
C LEU A 82 -1.51 -3.20 9.23
N SER A 83 -1.73 -2.72 8.01
CA SER A 83 -2.03 -1.30 7.76
C SER A 83 -3.32 -0.85 8.46
N ALA A 84 -4.38 -1.67 8.39
CA ALA A 84 -5.62 -1.43 9.13
C ALA A 84 -5.41 -1.44 10.66
N GLY A 85 -4.53 -2.32 11.16
CA GLY A 85 -4.08 -2.30 12.56
C GLY A 85 -3.34 -1.01 12.91
N GLY A 86 -2.46 -0.55 12.02
CA GLY A 86 -1.77 0.73 12.14
C GLY A 86 -2.73 1.92 12.17
N ASP A 87 -3.76 1.91 11.32
CA ASP A 87 -4.82 2.92 11.31
C ASP A 87 -5.53 3.03 12.66
N CYS A 88 -5.84 1.88 13.26
CA CYS A 88 -6.42 1.81 14.61
C CYS A 88 -5.45 2.39 15.66
N CYS A 89 -4.19 1.97 15.67
CA CYS A 89 -3.20 2.47 16.62
C CYS A 89 -3.01 3.99 16.50
N LEU A 90 -2.97 4.54 15.30
CA LEU A 90 -2.77 5.97 15.06
C LEU A 90 -3.95 6.86 15.50
N ILE A 91 -5.07 6.30 15.99
CA ILE A 91 -6.12 7.08 16.65
C ILE A 91 -5.68 7.56 18.04
N TRP A 92 -4.85 6.77 18.74
CA TRP A 92 -4.35 7.11 20.07
C TRP A 92 -2.92 7.65 19.96
N PRO A 93 -2.65 8.90 20.39
CA PRO A 93 -1.31 9.49 20.30
C PRO A 93 -0.22 8.64 20.94
N GLU A 94 -0.54 7.94 22.04
CA GLU A 94 0.38 7.09 22.82
C GLU A 94 0.78 5.83 22.05
N LEU A 95 -0.03 5.42 21.06
CA LEU A 95 0.21 4.25 20.24
C LEU A 95 0.88 4.58 18.90
N PHE A 96 1.41 5.80 18.73
CA PHE A 96 2.07 6.22 17.50
C PHE A 96 3.17 5.23 17.05
N ILE A 97 4.08 4.85 17.97
CA ILE A 97 5.18 3.91 17.68
C ILE A 97 4.63 2.52 17.32
N HIS A 98 3.58 2.06 18.00
CA HIS A 98 2.93 0.79 17.70
C HIS A 98 2.28 0.80 16.30
N GLY A 99 1.60 1.90 15.94
CA GLY A 99 1.02 2.10 14.62
C GLY A 99 2.08 2.13 13.53
N MET A 100 3.16 2.88 13.74
CA MET A 100 4.35 2.88 12.87
C MET A 100 4.94 1.46 12.71
N GLY A 101 5.02 0.70 13.80
CA GLY A 101 5.44 -0.71 13.76
C GLY A 101 4.53 -1.58 12.91
N CYS A 102 3.20 -1.43 13.02
CA CYS A 102 2.25 -2.13 12.16
C CYS A 102 2.45 -1.79 10.67
N PHE A 103 2.63 -0.51 10.33
CA PHE A 103 2.92 -0.10 8.96
C PHE A 103 4.29 -0.59 8.46
N ALA A 104 5.31 -0.62 9.33
CA ALA A 104 6.62 -1.19 9.00
C ALA A 104 6.51 -2.68 8.62
N LEU A 105 5.74 -3.44 9.39
CA LEU A 105 5.47 -4.85 9.09
C LEU A 105 4.62 -5.00 7.81
N ALA A 106 3.72 -4.05 7.51
CA ALA A 106 3.01 -4.02 6.24
C ALA A 106 3.96 -3.84 5.05
N HIS A 107 4.86 -2.87 5.12
CA HIS A 107 5.92 -2.65 4.12
C HIS A 107 6.80 -3.88 3.92
N LEU A 108 7.09 -4.61 5.00
CA LEU A 108 7.82 -5.88 4.93
C LEU A 108 7.02 -6.97 4.19
N LEU A 109 5.74 -7.16 4.48
CA LEU A 109 4.91 -8.14 3.77
C LEU A 109 4.70 -7.79 2.30
N TYR A 110 4.55 -6.50 1.98
CA TYR A 110 4.53 -6.02 0.59
C TYR A 110 5.85 -6.33 -0.12
N SER A 111 6.98 -6.04 0.53
CA SER A 111 8.32 -6.37 0.02
C SER A 111 8.49 -7.86 -0.27
N ILE A 112 8.10 -8.73 0.67
CA ILE A 112 8.14 -10.18 0.50
C ILE A 112 7.27 -10.60 -0.69
N SER A 113 6.06 -10.03 -0.82
CA SER A 113 5.17 -10.32 -1.93
C SER A 113 5.81 -9.93 -3.27
N PHE A 114 6.39 -8.74 -3.39
CA PHE A 114 7.01 -8.23 -4.62
C PHE A 114 8.30 -8.98 -5.02
N LEU A 115 8.88 -9.77 -4.11
CA LEU A 115 9.99 -10.67 -4.42
C LEU A 115 9.55 -11.98 -5.10
N SER A 116 8.28 -12.37 -4.95
CA SER A 116 7.73 -13.62 -5.49
C SER A 116 7.87 -13.72 -7.01
N SER A 117 7.93 -14.97 -7.52
CA SER A 117 8.00 -15.28 -8.95
C SER A 117 6.84 -14.68 -9.75
N ARG A 118 5.66 -14.51 -9.11
CA ARG A 118 4.48 -13.81 -9.66
C ARG A 118 4.80 -12.43 -10.23
N TYR A 119 5.84 -11.79 -9.70
CA TYR A 119 6.26 -10.42 -10.03
C TYR A 119 7.57 -10.35 -10.80
N SER A 120 8.12 -11.48 -11.22
CA SER A 120 9.43 -11.53 -11.88
C SER A 120 9.35 -10.98 -13.30
N ALA A 121 10.06 -9.90 -13.58
CA ALA A 121 10.21 -9.34 -14.92
C ALA A 121 11.68 -9.46 -15.41
N THR A 122 11.93 -10.31 -16.39
CA THR A 122 13.28 -10.79 -16.79
C THR A 122 14.21 -9.76 -17.45
N SER A 123 13.74 -8.59 -17.90
CA SER A 123 14.57 -7.68 -18.72
C SER A 123 15.20 -6.52 -17.94
N SER A 124 16.49 -6.55 -17.59
CA SER A 124 17.18 -5.39 -16.99
C SER A 124 17.18 -4.15 -17.92
N SER A 125 16.77 -2.99 -17.40
CA SER A 125 16.83 -1.70 -18.12
C SER A 125 17.53 -0.65 -17.25
N VAL A 126 18.42 0.13 -17.86
CA VAL A 126 19.21 1.20 -17.21
C VAL A 126 18.32 2.23 -16.51
N SER A 127 17.12 2.48 -17.04
CA SER A 127 16.15 3.41 -16.43
C SER A 127 15.73 3.00 -15.01
N PHE A 128 15.60 1.69 -14.74
CA PHE A 128 15.25 1.21 -13.40
C PHE A 128 16.42 1.32 -12.42
N PHE A 129 17.66 1.19 -12.90
CA PHE A 129 18.84 1.43 -12.05
C PHE A 129 18.88 2.88 -11.56
N ILE A 130 18.61 3.85 -12.45
CA ILE A 130 18.52 5.27 -12.10
C ILE A 130 17.39 5.50 -11.09
N LEU A 131 16.22 4.89 -11.31
CA LEU A 131 15.10 4.99 -10.37
C LEU A 131 15.47 4.47 -8.99
N TYR A 132 16.16 3.32 -8.89
CA TYR A 132 16.63 2.79 -7.61
C TYR A 132 17.57 3.78 -6.92
N LEU A 133 18.55 4.31 -7.64
CA LEU A 133 19.47 5.31 -7.09
C LEU A 133 18.72 6.53 -6.55
N ILE A 134 17.74 7.05 -7.30
CA ILE A 134 16.91 8.17 -6.88
C ILE A 134 16.16 7.83 -5.57
N LEU A 135 15.53 6.66 -5.48
CA LEU A 135 14.78 6.26 -4.29
C LEU A 135 15.67 6.18 -3.05
N TRP A 136 16.86 5.60 -3.18
CA TRP A 136 17.80 5.47 -2.07
C TRP A 136 18.38 6.81 -1.64
N LEU A 137 18.82 7.64 -2.59
CA LEU A 137 19.32 8.99 -2.29
C LEU A 137 18.23 9.85 -1.66
N PHE A 138 16.99 9.76 -2.15
CA PHE A 138 15.86 10.45 -1.57
C PHE A 138 15.58 9.98 -0.14
N GLY A 139 15.51 8.67 0.09
CA GLY A 139 15.28 8.12 1.43
C GLY A 139 16.35 8.53 2.45
N ILE A 140 17.63 8.41 2.06
CA ILE A 140 18.77 8.82 2.90
C ILE A 140 18.73 10.33 3.15
N GLY A 141 18.50 11.13 2.11
CA GLY A 141 18.43 12.59 2.19
C GLY A 141 17.30 13.05 3.10
N MET A 142 16.10 12.48 2.96
CA MET A 142 14.95 12.81 3.81
C MET A 142 15.16 12.38 5.26
N TYR A 143 15.77 11.22 5.50
CA TYR A 143 16.12 10.80 6.85
C TYR A 143 17.14 11.76 7.48
N ALA A 144 18.23 12.08 6.78
CA ALA A 144 19.24 13.03 7.25
C ALA A 144 18.64 14.43 7.51
N TYR A 145 17.68 14.85 6.69
CA TYR A 145 16.95 16.10 6.88
C TYR A 145 16.03 16.08 8.11
N LEU A 146 15.38 14.94 8.42
CA LEU A 146 14.50 14.79 9.58
C LEU A 146 15.26 14.71 10.91
N VAL A 147 16.45 14.11 10.95
CA VAL A 147 17.21 13.85 12.20
C VAL A 147 17.32 15.06 13.13
N PRO A 148 17.69 16.28 12.67
CA PRO A 148 17.78 17.43 13.57
C PRO A 148 16.46 17.78 14.26
N PHE A 149 15.32 17.54 13.61
CA PHE A 149 13.99 17.77 14.18
C PHE A 149 13.59 16.67 15.15
N LEU A 150 13.96 15.42 14.84
CA LEU A 150 13.73 14.27 15.74
C LEU A 150 14.50 14.40 17.05
N GLN A 151 15.70 15.00 17.01
CA GLN A 151 16.54 15.24 18.19
C GLN A 151 15.98 16.29 19.15
N LEU A 152 14.96 17.06 18.73
CA LEU A 152 14.27 18.02 19.61
C LEU A 152 13.20 17.34 20.48
N ASP A 153 12.81 16.12 20.15
CA ASP A 153 11.82 15.35 20.90
C ASP A 153 12.44 14.74 22.17
N ALA A 154 11.67 14.65 23.25
CA ALA A 154 12.12 14.06 24.52
C ALA A 154 12.48 12.57 24.37
N GLU A 155 11.89 11.87 23.40
CA GLU A 155 12.12 10.45 23.10
C GLU A 155 13.05 10.23 21.90
N ALA A 156 13.93 11.20 21.60
CA ALA A 156 14.84 11.16 20.45
C ALA A 156 15.64 9.85 20.32
N ASP A 157 16.14 9.32 21.44
CA ASP A 157 16.93 8.06 21.48
C ASP A 157 16.16 6.86 20.91
N LEU A 158 14.83 6.87 21.02
CA LEU A 158 13.95 5.83 20.47
C LEU A 158 13.45 6.19 19.07
N LEU A 159 13.07 7.46 18.85
CA LEU A 159 12.44 7.91 17.60
C LEU A 159 13.41 7.91 16.42
N VAL A 160 14.66 8.35 16.62
CA VAL A 160 15.68 8.40 15.56
C VAL A 160 15.92 7.01 14.93
N PRO A 161 16.27 5.96 15.70
CA PRO A 161 16.44 4.62 15.12
C PRO A 161 15.14 4.02 14.60
N ALA A 162 13.99 4.26 15.25
CA ALA A 162 12.70 3.73 14.80
C ALA A 162 12.31 4.28 13.42
N ILE A 163 12.43 5.59 13.21
CA ILE A 163 12.12 6.24 11.94
C ILE A 163 13.15 5.87 10.88
N GLY A 164 14.43 5.72 11.23
CA GLY A 164 15.45 5.21 10.32
C GLY A 164 15.12 3.81 9.80
N GLY A 165 14.72 2.90 10.70
CA GLY A 165 14.27 1.56 10.34
C GLY A 165 13.01 1.56 9.47
N TYR A 166 12.05 2.42 9.80
CA TYR A 166 10.83 2.60 9.01
C TYR A 166 11.12 3.10 7.58
N MET A 167 11.93 4.16 7.47
CA MET A 167 12.36 4.75 6.20
C MET A 167 13.12 3.75 5.34
N LEU A 168 13.96 2.91 5.95
CA LEU A 168 14.64 1.83 5.25
C LEU A 168 13.63 0.84 4.65
N LEU A 169 12.65 0.38 5.43
CA LEU A 169 11.65 -0.59 4.98
C LEU A 169 10.77 -0.06 3.85
N ILE A 170 10.33 1.20 3.92
CA ILE A 170 9.49 1.78 2.88
C ILE A 170 10.27 2.04 1.58
N VAL A 171 11.55 2.41 1.66
CA VAL A 171 12.44 2.53 0.49
C VAL A 171 12.71 1.18 -0.15
N ILE A 172 12.92 0.13 0.67
CA ILE A 172 13.04 -1.26 0.18
C ILE A 172 11.76 -1.67 -0.55
N MET A 173 10.59 -1.44 0.05
CA MET A 173 9.30 -1.74 -0.57
C MET A 173 9.16 -1.02 -1.91
N ALA A 174 9.41 0.30 -1.98
CA ALA A 174 9.30 1.07 -3.21
C ALA A 174 10.29 0.60 -4.30
N THR A 175 11.49 0.21 -3.90
CA THR A 175 12.51 -0.36 -4.81
C THR A 175 12.03 -1.71 -5.38
N LEU A 176 11.48 -2.58 -4.53
CA LEU A 176 10.93 -3.86 -4.95
C LEU A 176 9.65 -3.71 -5.78
N ALA A 177 8.82 -2.71 -5.48
CA ALA A 177 7.67 -2.34 -6.28
C ALA A 177 8.11 -1.94 -7.71
N ALA A 178 9.16 -1.13 -7.84
CA ALA A 178 9.74 -0.79 -9.14
C ALA A 178 10.27 -2.02 -9.90
N ARG A 179 10.88 -2.99 -9.20
CA ARG A 179 11.32 -4.26 -9.79
C ARG A 179 10.17 -5.04 -10.46
N THR A 180 8.95 -4.98 -9.90
CA THR A 180 7.79 -5.71 -10.44
C THR A 180 7.40 -5.26 -11.86
N ARG A 181 7.80 -4.04 -12.27
CA ARG A 181 7.36 -3.36 -13.50
C ARG A 181 5.84 -3.23 -13.67
N ARG A 182 5.08 -3.41 -12.59
CA ARG A 182 3.64 -3.21 -12.58
C ARG A 182 3.35 -1.76 -12.18
N PRO A 183 2.78 -0.93 -13.06
CA PRO A 183 2.65 0.51 -12.79
C PRO A 183 1.76 0.80 -11.58
N LEU A 184 0.70 0.02 -11.35
CA LEU A 184 -0.16 0.18 -10.18
C LEU A 184 0.60 -0.05 -8.87
N ILE A 185 1.44 -1.09 -8.80
CA ILE A 185 2.21 -1.40 -7.60
C ILE A 185 3.28 -0.34 -7.36
N LEU A 186 4.03 0.03 -8.41
CA LEU A 186 5.03 1.09 -8.31
C LEU A 186 4.41 2.42 -7.86
N LEU A 187 3.41 2.91 -8.56
CA LEU A 187 2.76 4.18 -8.23
C LEU A 187 2.12 4.11 -6.84
N GLY A 188 1.46 3.00 -6.48
CA GLY A 188 0.91 2.80 -5.15
C GLY A 188 1.97 2.91 -4.06
N SER A 189 3.12 2.25 -4.21
CA SER A 189 4.23 2.34 -3.25
C SER A 189 4.85 3.75 -3.17
N LEU A 190 4.95 4.47 -4.29
CA LEU A 190 5.45 5.86 -4.29
C LEU A 190 4.46 6.81 -3.60
N VAL A 191 3.16 6.65 -3.85
CA VAL A 191 2.11 7.45 -3.20
C VAL A 191 2.05 7.13 -1.70
N PHE A 192 2.26 5.87 -1.30
CA PHE A 192 2.38 5.48 0.11
C PHE A 192 3.56 6.23 0.77
N MET A 193 4.74 6.18 0.14
CA MET A 193 5.92 6.89 0.64
C MET A 193 5.69 8.40 0.78
N ALA A 194 4.94 9.02 -0.15
CA ALA A 194 4.57 10.43 -0.04
C ALA A 194 3.58 10.70 1.11
N SER A 195 2.61 9.81 1.34
CA SER A 195 1.69 9.88 2.49
C SER A 195 2.45 9.86 3.81
N ASP A 196 3.34 8.88 4.00
CA ASP A 196 4.10 8.71 5.23
C ASP A 196 5.11 9.83 5.46
N LEU A 197 5.71 10.33 4.38
CA LEU A 197 6.54 11.52 4.47
C LEU A 197 5.75 12.74 4.95
N THR A 198 4.50 12.90 4.48
CA THR A 198 3.62 13.99 4.96
C THR A 198 3.30 13.83 6.44
N ILE A 199 3.08 12.58 6.91
CA ILE A 199 2.93 12.30 8.35
C ILE A 199 4.19 12.73 9.11
N ALA A 200 5.39 12.32 8.66
CA ALA A 200 6.63 12.64 9.34
C ALA A 200 6.88 14.16 9.42
N LEU A 201 6.74 14.86 8.30
CA LEU A 201 6.97 16.32 8.24
C LEU A 201 6.01 17.11 9.12
N THR A 202 4.73 16.69 9.19
CA THR A 202 3.72 17.38 10.01
C THR A 202 3.77 16.98 11.47
N LYS A 203 4.16 15.73 11.80
CA LYS A 203 4.30 15.25 13.18
C LYS A 203 5.47 15.91 13.92
N PHE A 204 6.59 16.12 13.22
CA PHE A 204 7.80 16.73 13.79
C PHE A 204 7.88 18.24 13.55
N ASN A 205 6.74 18.88 13.25
CA ASN A 205 6.60 20.33 13.07
C ASN A 205 7.61 20.94 12.08
N VAL A 206 7.98 20.19 11.04
CA VAL A 206 8.88 20.66 9.97
C VAL A 206 8.14 21.63 9.05
N PHE A 207 6.86 21.34 8.77
CA PHE A 207 5.97 22.20 8.01
C PHE A 207 4.53 22.00 8.49
N ASP A 208 3.77 23.09 8.66
CA ASP A 208 2.34 23.03 9.01
C ASP A 208 1.49 23.18 7.75
N VAL A 209 0.61 22.21 7.51
CA VAL A 209 -0.28 22.18 6.34
C VAL A 209 -1.72 22.20 6.83
N GLU A 210 -2.47 23.20 6.38
CA GLU A 210 -3.89 23.42 6.74
C GLU A 210 -4.77 22.18 6.51
N TYR A 211 -4.46 21.38 5.48
CA TYR A 211 -5.22 20.18 5.08
C TYR A 211 -4.45 18.86 5.29
N LYS A 212 -3.50 18.79 6.25
CA LYS A 212 -2.63 17.62 6.47
C LYS A 212 -3.39 16.28 6.51
N LYS A 213 -4.47 16.21 7.29
CA LYS A 213 -5.27 14.98 7.43
C LYS A 213 -5.91 14.55 6.10
N HIS A 214 -6.37 15.49 5.27
CA HIS A 214 -6.96 15.17 3.97
C HIS A 214 -5.90 14.64 3.00
N ILE A 215 -4.74 15.29 2.95
CA ILE A 215 -3.63 14.89 2.08
C ILE A 215 -3.16 13.49 2.44
N ILE A 216 -2.89 13.25 3.73
CA ILE A 216 -2.44 11.96 4.25
C ILE A 216 -3.46 10.88 3.91
N MET A 217 -4.73 11.04 4.30
CA MET A 217 -5.71 9.97 4.13
C MET A 217 -6.08 9.71 2.67
N THR A 218 -6.10 10.75 1.82
CA THR A 218 -6.38 10.58 0.39
C THR A 218 -5.24 9.85 -0.30
N THR A 219 -3.99 10.26 -0.05
CA THR A 219 -2.82 9.61 -0.64
C THR A 219 -2.67 8.19 -0.11
N TYR A 220 -2.87 7.97 1.19
CA TYR A 220 -2.87 6.66 1.82
C TYR A 220 -3.90 5.69 1.22
N TYR A 221 -5.18 6.05 1.18
CA TYR A 221 -6.22 5.17 0.62
C TYR A 221 -6.01 4.93 -0.88
N LEU A 222 -5.54 5.93 -1.62
CA LEU A 222 -5.17 5.76 -3.02
C LEU A 222 -4.00 4.77 -3.18
N ALA A 223 -2.95 4.91 -2.37
CA ALA A 223 -1.79 4.02 -2.39
C ALA A 223 -2.20 2.56 -2.17
N GLN A 224 -2.99 2.32 -1.13
CA GLN A 224 -3.46 0.98 -0.76
C GLN A 224 -4.37 0.37 -1.84
N LEU A 225 -5.25 1.19 -2.44
CA LEU A 225 -6.07 0.77 -3.57
C LEU A 225 -5.20 0.33 -4.76
N MET A 226 -4.19 1.12 -5.11
CA MET A 226 -3.30 0.82 -6.23
C MET A 226 -2.48 -0.44 -6.02
N ILE A 227 -1.97 -0.67 -4.80
CA ILE A 227 -1.26 -1.90 -4.44
C ILE A 227 -2.20 -3.11 -4.52
N ALA A 228 -3.41 -3.02 -3.93
CA ALA A 228 -4.40 -4.09 -3.93
C ALA A 228 -4.83 -4.47 -5.36
N LEU A 229 -5.17 -3.49 -6.20
CA LEU A 229 -5.52 -3.73 -7.60
C LEU A 229 -4.35 -4.28 -8.41
N GLY A 230 -3.13 -3.83 -8.13
CA GLY A 230 -1.91 -4.36 -8.72
C GLY A 230 -1.71 -5.85 -8.42
N ASP A 231 -1.96 -6.28 -7.17
CA ASP A 231 -1.85 -7.68 -6.73
C ASP A 231 -2.95 -8.56 -7.30
N VAL A 232 -4.20 -8.09 -7.34
CA VAL A 232 -5.32 -8.81 -7.98
C VAL A 232 -5.05 -9.01 -9.47
N LYS A 233 -4.59 -7.96 -10.18
CA LYS A 233 -4.24 -8.07 -11.59
C LYS A 233 -3.10 -9.05 -11.83
N ALA A 234 -2.12 -9.09 -10.92
CA ALA A 234 -1.00 -10.02 -11.01
C ALA A 234 -1.42 -11.48 -10.87
N ALA A 235 -2.33 -11.79 -9.94
CA ALA A 235 -2.86 -13.13 -9.79
C ALA A 235 -3.70 -13.57 -11.00
N LEU A 236 -4.54 -12.68 -11.54
CA LEU A 236 -5.35 -12.99 -12.72
C LEU A 236 -4.49 -13.30 -13.96
N GLU A 237 -3.36 -12.61 -14.12
CA GLU A 237 -2.40 -12.90 -15.20
C GLU A 237 -1.66 -14.23 -14.99
N GLU A 238 -1.27 -14.54 -13.75
CA GLU A 238 -0.63 -15.82 -13.39
C GLU A 238 -1.57 -17.02 -13.67
N ASP A 239 -2.83 -16.93 -13.26
CA ASP A 239 -3.84 -17.98 -13.51
C ASP A 239 -4.08 -18.19 -15.02
N ALA A 240 -4.09 -17.11 -15.80
CA ALA A 240 -4.26 -17.19 -17.26
C ALA A 240 -3.07 -17.87 -17.94
N ASP A 241 -1.84 -17.54 -17.52
CA ASP A 241 -0.61 -18.16 -18.03
C ASP A 241 -0.55 -19.66 -17.72
N ASP A 242 -0.98 -20.08 -16.54
CA ASP A 242 -0.97 -21.49 -16.15
C ASP A 242 -2.02 -22.32 -16.90
N ILE A 243 -3.22 -21.78 -17.14
CA ILE A 243 -4.22 -22.41 -18.02
C ILE A 243 -3.66 -22.59 -19.43
N HIS A 244 -2.94 -21.58 -19.94
CA HIS A 244 -2.38 -21.64 -21.29
C HIS A 244 -1.21 -22.63 -21.40
N LYS A 245 -0.36 -22.76 -20.36
CA LYS A 245 0.66 -23.81 -20.28
C LYS A 245 0.02 -25.20 -20.25
N TRP A 246 -1.03 -25.40 -19.45
CA TRP A 246 -1.75 -26.67 -19.37
C TRP A 246 -2.34 -27.09 -20.73
N LYS A 247 -2.92 -26.16 -21.49
CA LYS A 247 -3.45 -26.43 -22.84
C LYS A 247 -2.39 -26.78 -23.90
N ARG A 248 -1.12 -26.45 -23.65
CA ARG A 248 0.00 -26.73 -24.57
C ARG A 248 0.74 -28.03 -24.24
N SER A 249 0.51 -28.61 -23.06
CA SER A 249 1.07 -29.90 -22.64
C SER A 249 0.18 -31.06 -23.08
#